data_AF-A0A8T3XPD6-F1
#
_entry.id   AF-A0A8T3XPD6-F1
#
_cell.length_a   1.000
_cell.length_b   1.000
_cell.length_c   1.000
_cell.angle_alpha   90.00
_cell.angle_beta   90.00
_cell.angle_gamma   90.00
#
_symmetry.space_group_name_H-M   'P 1'
#
loop_
_entity.id
_entity.type
_entity.pdbx_description
1 polymer ?
#
loop_
_entity_poly.entity_id
_entity_poly.type
_entity_poly.pdbx_seq_one_letter_code
_entity_poly.pdbx_strand_id
1 'polypeptide(L)'
;MQEIMVPCKGCSNKVPSSSLKMDLDMGKMVCPDCIKNKGIHKEIEKDVFRKEENKVEQAESPSKIAHKCTSCGYKFKIDPETRKPRNCPYCNARVLSF
;
A
#
# COMPACT_ATOMS: atom_id res chain seq x y z
N MET A 1 15.93 22.65 -11.58
CA MET A 1 14.50 22.38 -11.86
C MET A 1 14.10 21.18 -11.01
N GLN A 2 13.00 21.24 -10.25
CA GLN A 2 12.51 20.09 -9.48
C GLN A 2 11.54 19.30 -10.36
N GLU A 3 11.79 18.00 -10.57
CA GLU A 3 10.93 17.14 -11.38
C GLU A 3 9.69 16.72 -10.57
N ILE A 4 8.50 17.07 -11.08
CA ILE A 4 7.22 16.72 -10.45
C ILE A 4 6.89 15.27 -10.77
N MET A 5 6.87 14.39 -9.76
CA MET A 5 6.50 12.98 -9.90
C MET A 5 4.98 12.78 -9.76
N VAL A 6 4.40 11.98 -10.63
CA VAL A 6 2.96 11.69 -10.71
C VAL A 6 2.71 10.20 -10.94
N PRO A 7 1.61 9.63 -10.41
CA PRO A 7 1.28 8.22 -10.62
C PRO A 7 0.75 7.95 -12.04
N CYS A 8 1.27 6.92 -12.68
CA CYS A 8 0.78 6.39 -13.95
C CYS A 8 -0.62 5.75 -13.78
N LYS A 9 -1.57 6.05 -14.68
CA LYS A 9 -2.92 5.45 -14.61
C LYS A 9 -3.01 3.99 -15.07
N GLY A 10 -1.96 3.46 -15.70
CA GLY A 10 -1.90 2.08 -16.17
C GLY A 10 -1.32 1.11 -15.14
N CYS A 11 -0.23 1.50 -14.46
CA CYS A 11 0.49 0.64 -13.51
C CYS A 11 0.65 1.24 -12.11
N SER A 12 0.12 2.43 -11.84
CA SER A 12 0.24 3.15 -10.56
C SER A 12 1.67 3.52 -10.11
N ASN A 13 2.69 3.26 -10.94
CA ASN A 13 4.07 3.66 -10.65
C ASN A 13 4.23 5.19 -10.72
N LYS A 14 5.02 5.75 -9.80
CA LYS A 14 5.36 7.16 -9.80
C LYS A 14 6.45 7.42 -10.84
N VAL A 15 6.13 8.24 -11.83
CA VAL A 15 7.03 8.64 -12.91
C VAL A 15 7.04 10.16 -13.03
N PRO A 16 8.09 10.78 -13.56
CA PRO A 16 8.10 12.21 -13.79
C PRO A 16 7.00 12.61 -14.77
N SER A 17 6.35 13.75 -14.51
CA SER A 17 5.23 14.26 -15.32
C SER A 17 5.61 14.40 -16.79
N SER A 18 6.88 14.72 -17.07
CA SER A 18 7.45 14.85 -18.41
C SER A 18 7.55 13.53 -19.18
N SER A 19 7.50 12.38 -18.50
CA SER A 19 7.59 11.06 -19.13
C SER A 19 6.23 10.40 -19.37
N LEU A 20 5.14 10.93 -18.80
CA LEU A 20 3.80 10.42 -19.08
C LEU A 20 3.42 10.72 -20.54
N LYS A 21 2.81 9.74 -21.20
CA LYS A 21 2.27 9.84 -22.55
C LYS A 21 0.80 9.46 -22.56
N MET A 22 0.03 10.14 -23.39
CA MET A 22 -1.40 9.86 -23.57
C MET A 22 -1.56 8.56 -24.35
N ASP A 23 -2.32 7.64 -23.79
CA ASP A 23 -2.73 6.41 -24.44
C ASP A 23 -4.04 6.61 -25.21
N LEU A 24 -4.02 6.47 -26.53
CA LEU A 24 -5.21 6.68 -27.37
C LEU A 24 -6.22 5.53 -27.27
N ASP A 25 -5.77 4.31 -26.98
CA ASP A 25 -6.65 3.15 -26.83
C ASP A 25 -7.39 3.16 -25.49
N MET A 26 -6.67 3.48 -24.40
CA MET A 26 -7.24 3.52 -23.05
C MET A 26 -7.77 4.91 -22.65
N GLY A 27 -7.50 5.95 -23.44
CA GLY A 27 -7.89 7.34 -23.14
C GLY A 27 -7.27 7.91 -21.87
N LYS A 28 -6.07 7.46 -21.46
CA LYS A 28 -5.46 7.79 -20.16
C LYS A 28 -3.97 8.12 -20.30
N MET A 29 -3.46 8.99 -19.42
CA MET A 29 -2.03 9.27 -19.30
C MET A 29 -1.32 8.12 -18.58
N VAL A 30 -0.39 7.47 -19.27
CA VAL A 30 0.34 6.30 -18.77
C VAL A 30 1.85 6.47 -19.01
N CYS A 31 2.66 5.70 -18.29
CA CYS A 31 4.11 5.70 -18.45
C CYS A 31 4.52 5.00 -19.77
N PRO A 32 5.72 5.25 -20.29
CA PRO A 32 6.19 4.61 -21.52
C PRO A 32 6.22 3.08 -21.42
N ASP A 33 6.43 2.53 -20.23
CA ASP A 33 6.40 1.08 -20.00
C ASP A 33 5.01 0.50 -20.20
N CYS A 34 3.96 1.20 -19.76
CA CYS A 34 2.57 0.78 -20.01
C CYS A 34 2.24 0.78 -21.51
N ILE A 35 2.76 1.75 -22.28
CA ILE A 35 2.56 1.80 -23.73
C ILE A 35 3.31 0.66 -24.42
N LYS A 36 4.57 0.42 -24.03
CA LYS A 36 5.40 -0.65 -24.58
C LYS A 36 4.86 -2.05 -24.25
N ASN A 37 4.31 -2.24 -23.05
CA ASN A 37 3.82 -3.54 -22.57
C ASN A 37 2.32 -3.76 -22.80
N LYS A 38 1.66 -2.93 -23.62
CA LYS A 38 0.23 -3.07 -23.97
C LYS A 38 -0.18 -4.49 -24.41
N GLY A 39 0.71 -5.18 -25.12
CA GLY A 39 0.46 -6.53 -25.64
C GLY A 39 0.36 -7.63 -24.57
N ILE A 40 0.92 -7.41 -23.37
CA ILE A 40 1.02 -8.45 -22.33
C ILE A 40 -0.26 -8.51 -21.47
N HIS A 41 -1.07 -7.45 -21.46
CA HIS A 41 -2.29 -7.40 -20.67
C HIS A 41 -3.50 -8.12 -21.30
N LYS A 42 -3.47 -8.47 -22.59
CA LYS A 42 -4.60 -9.11 -23.28
C LYS A 42 -4.84 -10.57 -22.90
N GLU A 43 -3.85 -11.27 -22.34
CA GLU A 43 -4.01 -12.66 -21.90
C GLU A 43 -4.34 -12.79 -20.40
N ILE A 44 -4.26 -11.69 -19.62
CA ILE A 44 -4.48 -11.73 -18.16
C ILE A 44 -5.95 -11.45 -17.80
N GLU A 45 -6.74 -10.80 -18.67
CA GLU A 45 -8.15 -10.46 -18.38
C GLU A 45 -9.09 -11.66 -18.20
N LYS A 46 -8.71 -12.87 -18.65
CA LYS A 46 -9.53 -14.08 -18.42
C LYS A 46 -9.23 -14.81 -17.11
N ASP A 47 -8.10 -14.55 -16.45
CA ASP A 47 -7.73 -15.20 -15.17
C ASP A 47 -8.04 -14.35 -13.93
N VAL A 48 -8.35 -13.06 -14.08
CA VAL A 48 -8.57 -12.16 -12.93
C VAL A 48 -10.02 -12.20 -12.41
N PHE A 49 -10.99 -12.62 -13.23
CA PHE A 49 -12.37 -12.86 -12.73
C PHE A 49 -12.51 -14.13 -11.88
N ARG A 50 -11.43 -14.90 -11.66
CA ARG A 50 -11.39 -16.08 -10.77
C ARG A 50 -10.40 -15.96 -9.60
N LYS A 51 -9.73 -14.82 -9.43
CA LYS A 51 -8.82 -14.56 -8.29
C LYS A 51 -9.49 -13.71 -7.21
N GLU A 52 -10.69 -14.15 -6.84
CA GLU A 52 -11.27 -13.89 -5.51
C GLU A 52 -10.62 -14.77 -4.44
N GLU A 53 -9.71 -15.69 -4.81
CA GLU A 53 -9.22 -16.70 -3.87
C GLU A 53 -7.73 -16.98 -4.06
N ASN A 54 -6.95 -16.67 -3.02
CA ASN A 54 -5.62 -17.23 -2.72
C ASN A 54 -4.47 -16.89 -3.69
N LYS A 55 -3.27 -16.48 -3.24
CA LYS A 55 -2.39 -17.09 -2.22
C LYS A 55 -1.15 -16.16 -2.13
N VAL A 56 -0.35 -16.00 -1.07
CA VAL A 56 0.27 -16.97 -0.14
C VAL A 56 0.79 -16.14 1.06
N GLU A 57 0.16 -16.23 2.23
CA GLU A 57 0.61 -16.95 3.45
C GLU A 57 1.92 -16.43 4.09
N GLN A 58 1.80 -15.82 5.27
CA GLN A 58 2.33 -16.47 6.48
C GLN A 58 1.60 -15.99 7.75
N ALA A 59 1.11 -16.98 8.50
CA ALA A 59 0.80 -16.96 9.93
C ALA A 59 -0.37 -16.10 10.42
N GLU A 60 -1.45 -16.81 10.77
CA GLU A 60 -2.24 -16.58 11.99
C GLU A 60 -1.47 -15.74 13.02
N SER A 61 -1.78 -14.45 13.14
CA SER A 61 -1.25 -13.64 14.24
C SER A 61 -2.09 -12.36 14.40
N PRO A 62 -2.32 -11.94 15.66
CA PRO A 62 -3.42 -11.06 16.01
C PRO A 62 -3.30 -9.70 15.36
N SER A 63 -4.42 -9.21 14.83
CA SER A 63 -4.59 -7.86 14.29
C SER A 63 -3.99 -6.82 15.24
N LYS A 64 -2.72 -6.44 15.01
CA LYS A 64 -2.03 -5.45 15.85
C LYS A 64 -2.77 -4.12 15.74
N ILE A 65 -3.40 -3.70 16.82
CA ILE A 65 -4.22 -2.49 16.88
C ILE A 65 -3.28 -1.29 16.99
N ALA A 66 -3.50 -0.28 16.15
CA ALA A 66 -2.78 0.99 16.28
C ALA A 66 -3.25 1.72 17.56
N HIS A 67 -2.32 1.99 18.46
CA HIS A 67 -2.58 2.69 19.71
C HIS A 67 -1.75 3.97 19.81
N LYS A 68 -2.31 4.97 20.49
CA LYS A 68 -1.66 6.24 20.74
C LYS A 68 -1.51 6.43 22.25
N CYS A 69 -0.29 6.61 22.73
CA CYS A 69 -0.02 6.90 24.14
C CYS A 69 -0.70 8.21 24.55
N THR A 70 -1.42 8.20 25.66
CA THR A 70 -2.06 9.39 26.24
C THR A 70 -1.07 10.32 26.94
N SER A 71 0.04 9.80 27.47
CA SER A 71 1.05 10.58 28.20
C SER A 71 2.02 11.34 27.30
N CYS A 72 2.44 10.76 26.17
CA CYS A 72 3.43 11.38 25.27
C CYS A 72 2.95 11.56 23.82
N GLY A 73 1.78 11.02 23.46
CA GLY A 73 1.26 11.12 22.10
C GLY A 73 1.90 10.17 21.07
N TYR A 74 2.91 9.38 21.46
CA TYR A 74 3.58 8.42 20.57
C TYR A 74 2.62 7.34 20.08
N LYS A 75 2.66 7.05 18.78
CA LYS A 75 1.81 6.04 18.12
C LYS A 75 2.61 4.74 17.94
N PHE A 76 2.07 3.63 18.41
CA PHE A 76 2.68 2.31 18.32
C PHE A 76 1.62 1.24 18.12
N LYS A 77 2.03 0.07 17.67
CA LYS A 77 1.13 -1.06 17.43
C LYS A 77 1.11 -1.95 18.67
N ILE A 78 -0.08 -2.40 19.07
CA ILE A 78 -0.29 -3.30 20.20
C ILE A 78 -0.91 -4.60 19.70
N ASP A 79 -0.33 -5.71 20.11
CA ASP A 79 -0.92 -7.03 19.94
C ASP A 79 -2.11 -7.19 20.91
N PRO A 80 -3.37 -7.31 20.43
CA PRO A 80 -4.54 -7.40 21.32
C PRO A 80 -4.55 -8.67 22.18
N GLU A 81 -4.00 -9.78 21.69
CA GLU A 81 -3.92 -11.04 22.44
C GLU A 81 -2.89 -10.98 23.56
N THR A 82 -1.69 -10.47 23.28
CA THR A 82 -0.61 -10.43 24.28
C THR A 82 -0.59 -9.14 25.10
N ARG A 83 -1.40 -8.14 24.72
CA ARG A 83 -1.42 -6.76 25.26
C ARG A 83 0.00 -6.18 25.40
N LYS A 84 0.82 -6.47 24.39
CA LYS A 84 2.19 -5.96 24.30
C LYS A 84 2.26 -4.86 23.23
N PRO A 85 3.00 -3.78 23.49
CA PRO A 85 3.71 -3.48 24.74
C PRO A 85 2.77 -2.94 25.84
N ARG A 86 2.99 -3.35 27.11
CA ARG A 86 2.22 -2.87 28.29
C ARG A 86 2.52 -1.42 28.67
N ASN A 87 3.69 -0.96 28.26
CA ASN A 87 4.21 0.38 28.51
C ASN A 87 4.57 1.02 27.17
N CYS A 88 4.39 2.34 27.06
CA CYS A 88 4.77 3.07 25.88
C CYS A 88 6.28 2.96 25.65
N PRO A 89 6.75 2.57 24.45
CA PRO A 89 8.18 2.42 24.18
C PRO A 89 8.96 3.75 24.25
N TYR A 90 8.26 4.89 24.20
CA TYR A 90 8.88 6.20 24.20
C TYR A 90 8.98 6.83 25.60
N CYS A 91 7.91 6.76 26.39
CA CYS A 91 7.84 7.42 27.70
C CYS A 91 7.65 6.46 28.87
N ASN A 92 7.62 5.15 28.59
CA ASN A 92 7.38 4.08 29.55
C ASN A 92 6.04 4.18 30.33
N ALA A 93 5.14 5.09 29.93
CA ALA A 93 3.83 5.25 30.54
C ALA A 93 2.95 4.02 30.28
N ARG A 94 2.09 3.69 31.25
CA ARG A 94 1.18 2.54 31.16
C ARG A 94 0.18 2.75 30.02
N VAL A 95 0.05 1.73 29.18
CA VAL A 95 -0.86 1.75 28.04
C VAL A 95 -2.26 1.39 28.53
N LEU A 96 -3.09 2.42 28.72
CA LEU A 96 -4.49 2.28 29.13
C LEU A 96 -5.34 2.09 27.86
N SER A 97 -5.67 0.84 27.53
CA SER A 97 -6.72 0.54 26.55
C SER A 97 -8.07 0.82 27.21
N PHE A 98 -8.87 1.73 26.63
CA PHE A 98 -10.27 1.93 26.98
C PHE A 98 -11.16 0.90 26.28
#